data_AF-A0A7Y2D961-F1
#
_entry.id   AF-A0A7Y2D961-F1
#
_cell.length_a   1.000
_cell.length_b   1.000
_cell.length_c   1.000
_cell.angle_alpha   90.00
_cell.angle_beta   90.00
_cell.angle_gamma   90.00
#
_symmetry.space_group_name_H-M   'P 1'
#
loop_
_entity.id
_entity.type
_entity.pdbx_description
1 polymer ?
#
loop_
_entity_poly.entity_id
_entity_poly.type
_entity_poly.pdbx_seq_one_letter_code
_entity_poly.pdbx_strand_id
1 'polypeptide(L)'
;MSMATNKWLERLLAGVDPGIYVAPPEPDRFSLDDAIAERGWRCHGGSVGSAGDKATLLEALGEILDAPTDWGRNWDALVDVARSLPPGERTIVVLDDVGGPAKSCPNDWATAVDILATTTEEAAATGDHLVVILRSSDPHSGYLAL
;
A
#
# COMPACT_ATOMS: atom_id res chain seq x y z
N MET A 1 -0.13 26.84 10.54
CA MET A 1 1.27 26.95 10.06
C MET A 1 1.29 26.25 8.71
N SER A 2 1.17 27.03 7.63
CA SER A 2 1.02 26.54 6.26
C SER A 2 2.39 26.17 5.71
N MET A 3 2.62 24.90 5.40
CA MET A 3 3.80 24.43 4.68
C MET A 3 3.31 23.61 3.50
N ALA A 4 3.66 24.09 2.29
CA ALA A 4 3.49 23.48 0.98
C ALA A 4 2.81 22.11 1.00
N THR A 5 1.49 22.11 0.79
CA THR A 5 0.73 20.91 0.48
C THR A 5 1.50 20.11 -0.57
N ASN A 6 1.98 18.94 -0.16
CA ASN A 6 2.85 18.07 -0.95
C ASN A 6 2.24 17.85 -2.33
N LYS A 7 2.75 18.51 -3.37
CA LYS A 7 2.16 18.52 -4.72
C LYS A 7 1.99 17.12 -5.31
N TRP A 8 2.81 16.17 -4.87
CA TRP A 8 2.67 14.75 -5.22
C TRP A 8 1.44 14.12 -4.55
N LEU A 9 1.19 14.41 -3.27
CA LEU A 9 0.03 13.93 -2.51
C LEU A 9 -1.28 14.51 -3.07
N GLU A 10 -1.28 15.80 -3.45
CA GLU A 10 -2.44 16.40 -4.13
C GLU A 10 -2.77 15.70 -5.45
N ARG A 11 -1.74 15.37 -6.25
CA ARG A 11 -1.93 14.65 -7.52
C ARG A 11 -2.43 13.23 -7.31
N LEU A 12 -1.88 12.54 -6.31
CA LEU A 12 -2.27 11.20 -5.92
C LEU A 12 -3.74 11.17 -5.51
N LEU A 13 -4.11 12.02 -4.55
CA LEU A 13 -5.46 12.03 -3.97
C LEU A 13 -6.50 12.68 -4.88
N ALA A 14 -6.08 13.40 -5.93
CA ALA A 14 -6.94 13.81 -7.03
C ALA A 14 -7.41 12.61 -7.89
N GLY A 15 -6.85 11.41 -7.68
CA GLY A 15 -7.27 10.17 -8.33
C GLY A 15 -6.84 10.08 -9.80
N VAL A 16 -5.76 10.78 -10.16
CA VAL A 16 -5.36 10.95 -11.56
C VAL A 16 -4.68 9.70 -12.11
N ASP A 17 -3.94 8.96 -11.28
CA ASP A 17 -3.16 7.81 -11.73
C ASP A 17 -3.24 6.67 -10.69
N PRO A 18 -3.89 5.53 -11.00
CA PRO A 18 -3.78 4.32 -10.19
C PRO A 18 -2.36 3.76 -10.27
N GLY A 19 -1.93 3.02 -9.25
CA GLY A 19 -0.59 2.42 -9.23
C GLY A 19 0.06 2.36 -7.86
N ILE A 20 1.34 1.96 -7.86
CA ILE A 20 2.21 1.91 -6.70
C ILE A 20 3.08 3.18 -6.64
N TYR A 21 3.12 3.79 -5.46
CA TYR A 21 3.88 5.00 -5.18
C TYR A 21 4.81 4.78 -4.00
N VAL A 22 6.06 5.18 -4.14
CA VAL A 22 6.98 5.27 -2.99
C VAL A 22 6.86 6.68 -2.41
N ALA A 23 6.35 6.79 -1.20
CA ALA A 23 6.23 8.07 -0.53
C ALA A 23 7.55 8.46 0.16
N PRO A 24 7.93 9.75 0.12
CA PRO A 24 9.01 10.25 0.94
C PRO A 24 8.72 10.08 2.45
N PRO A 25 9.76 10.12 3.30
CA PRO A 25 9.62 9.94 4.75
C PRO A 25 8.72 11.00 5.41
N GLU A 26 8.50 12.15 4.76
CA GLU A 26 7.50 13.15 5.12
C GLU A 26 6.40 13.21 4.03
N PRO A 27 5.10 13.38 4.38
CA PRO A 27 4.58 13.66 5.71
C PRO A 27 4.56 12.41 6.60
N ASP A 28 4.43 12.63 7.91
CA ASP A 28 4.25 11.54 8.86
C ASP A 28 2.91 10.81 8.60
N ARG A 29 2.76 9.60 9.17
CA ARG A 29 1.59 8.75 8.88
C ARG A 29 0.26 9.43 9.22
N PHE A 30 0.22 10.17 10.33
CA PHE A 30 -1.01 10.81 10.81
C PHE A 30 -1.48 11.89 9.83
N SER A 31 -0.57 12.75 9.39
CA SER A 31 -0.86 13.78 8.39
C SER A 31 -1.31 13.19 7.03
N LEU A 32 -0.79 12.01 6.67
CA LEU A 32 -1.21 11.29 5.47
C LEU A 32 -2.64 10.74 5.62
N ASP A 33 -2.94 10.08 6.74
CA ASP A 33 -4.27 9.53 7.01
C ASP A 33 -5.34 10.64 7.06
N ASP A 34 -5.05 11.77 7.70
CA ASP A 34 -5.94 12.94 7.71
C ASP A 34 -6.22 13.43 6.29
N ALA A 35 -5.19 13.58 5.46
CA ALA A 35 -5.34 14.04 4.08
C ALA A 35 -6.14 13.08 3.18
N ILE A 36 -6.00 11.76 3.42
CA ILE A 36 -6.76 10.69 2.76
C ILE A 36 -8.24 10.79 3.18
N ALA A 37 -8.50 10.85 4.48
CA ALA A 37 -9.84 10.91 5.04
C ALA A 37 -10.60 12.17 4.61
N GLU A 38 -9.96 13.35 4.61
CA GLU A 38 -10.53 14.62 4.14
C GLU A 38 -11.05 14.56 2.69
N ARG A 39 -10.51 13.65 1.87
CA ARG A 39 -10.88 13.47 0.47
C ARG A 39 -11.83 12.30 0.21
N GLY A 40 -12.32 11.68 1.28
CA GLY A 40 -13.27 10.57 1.21
C GLY A 40 -12.67 9.28 0.63
N TRP A 41 -11.35 9.12 0.71
CA TRP A 41 -10.70 7.87 0.35
C TRP A 41 -10.84 6.87 1.51
N ARG A 42 -11.13 5.62 1.19
CA ARG A 42 -11.02 4.51 2.15
C ARG A 42 -9.55 4.14 2.30
N CYS A 43 -9.05 4.14 3.53
CA CYS A 43 -7.66 3.83 3.85
C CYS A 43 -7.56 2.45 4.50
N HIS A 44 -6.73 1.59 3.91
CA HIS A 44 -6.19 0.40 4.55
C HIS A 44 -4.71 0.66 4.81
N GLY A 45 -4.19 0.41 6.00
CA GLY A 45 -2.75 0.62 6.16
C GLY A 45 -2.17 0.25 7.51
N GLY A 46 -0.92 -0.16 7.48
CA GLY A 46 -0.17 -0.62 8.65
C GLY A 46 1.27 -0.95 8.29
N SER A 47 2.00 -1.47 9.27
CA SER A 47 3.41 -1.80 9.13
C SER A 47 3.60 -3.23 8.64
N VAL A 48 4.51 -3.43 7.69
CA VAL A 48 5.02 -4.75 7.29
C VAL A 48 6.45 -5.00 7.81
N GLY A 49 6.99 -4.10 8.64
CA GLY A 49 8.41 -4.07 8.98
C GLY A 49 8.93 -5.27 9.77
N SER A 50 8.03 -5.98 10.48
CA SER A 50 8.36 -7.20 11.22
C SER A 50 8.41 -8.46 10.35
N ALA A 51 7.97 -8.38 9.09
CA ALA A 51 7.93 -9.54 8.19
C ALA A 51 9.34 -9.96 7.78
N GLY A 52 9.75 -11.14 8.27
CA GLY A 52 11.05 -11.74 7.98
C GLY A 52 10.99 -12.88 6.95
N ASP A 53 9.79 -13.36 6.66
CA ASP A 53 9.52 -14.49 5.77
C ASP A 53 8.16 -14.33 5.09
N LYS A 54 7.84 -15.23 4.15
CA LYS A 54 6.56 -15.26 3.45
C LYS A 54 5.35 -15.33 4.38
N ALA A 55 5.41 -16.13 5.45
CA ALA A 55 4.26 -16.38 6.30
C ALA A 55 3.88 -15.12 7.10
N THR A 56 4.88 -14.49 7.73
CA THR A 56 4.74 -13.23 8.45
C THR A 56 4.36 -12.06 7.53
N LEU A 57 4.88 -12.04 6.30
CA LEU A 57 4.48 -11.05 5.29
C LEU A 57 3.01 -11.19 4.90
N LEU A 58 2.55 -12.41 4.61
CA LEU A 58 1.16 -12.66 4.26
C LEU A 58 0.22 -12.34 5.41
N GLU A 59 0.59 -12.68 6.65
CA GLU A 59 -0.20 -12.34 7.84
C GLU A 59 -0.35 -10.81 7.98
N ALA A 60 0.74 -10.05 7.92
CA ALA A 60 0.70 -8.59 7.99
C ALA A 60 -0.15 -7.97 6.86
N LEU A 61 0.00 -8.46 5.62
CA LEU A 61 -0.83 -7.99 4.49
C LEU A 61 -2.30 -8.34 4.67
N GLY A 62 -2.61 -9.53 5.18
CA GLY A 62 -3.98 -9.94 5.47
C GLY A 62 -4.64 -9.05 6.52
N GLU A 63 -3.92 -8.71 7.59
CA GLU A 63 -4.40 -7.77 8.61
C GLU A 63 -4.63 -6.37 8.03
N ILE A 64 -3.68 -5.86 7.25
CA ILE A 64 -3.77 -4.51 6.65
C ILE A 64 -4.96 -4.41 5.69
N LEU A 65 -5.20 -5.44 4.89
CA LEU A 65 -6.25 -5.49 3.88
C LEU A 65 -7.61 -5.96 4.44
N ASP A 66 -7.74 -6.10 5.76
CA ASP A 66 -8.95 -6.59 6.43
C ASP A 66 -9.42 -7.96 5.88
N ALA A 67 -8.48 -8.87 5.60
CA ALA A 67 -8.76 -10.18 5.05
C ALA A 67 -9.67 -11.02 5.99
N PRO A 68 -10.55 -11.88 5.44
CA PRO A 68 -11.35 -12.80 6.22
C PRO A 68 -10.48 -13.72 7.09
N THR A 69 -10.95 -14.10 8.29
CA THR A 69 -10.17 -14.93 9.22
C THR A 69 -9.76 -16.30 8.66
N ASP A 70 -10.56 -16.85 7.75
CA ASP A 70 -10.38 -18.13 7.07
C ASP A 70 -9.68 -18.01 5.70
N TRP A 71 -9.13 -16.85 5.34
CA TRP A 71 -8.42 -16.68 4.08
C TRP A 71 -7.20 -17.61 3.95
N GLY A 72 -6.87 -17.97 2.71
CA GLY A 72 -5.92 -19.05 2.39
C GLY A 72 -4.45 -18.79 2.75
N ARG A 73 -4.08 -17.58 3.18
CA ARG A 73 -2.70 -17.20 3.59
C ARG A 73 -1.63 -17.68 2.60
N ASN A 74 -1.89 -17.45 1.31
CA ASN A 74 -1.00 -17.77 0.20
C ASN A 74 -1.12 -16.68 -0.88
N TRP A 75 -0.32 -16.77 -1.94
CA TRP A 75 -0.30 -15.73 -2.98
C TRP A 75 -1.62 -15.61 -3.75
N ASP A 76 -2.26 -16.73 -4.08
CA ASP A 76 -3.56 -16.73 -4.76
C ASP A 76 -4.64 -16.10 -3.85
N ALA A 77 -4.62 -16.42 -2.55
CA ALA A 77 -5.52 -15.83 -1.58
C ALA A 77 -5.26 -14.32 -1.38
N LEU A 78 -4.01 -13.87 -1.49
CA LEU A 78 -3.69 -12.43 -1.46
C LEU A 78 -4.27 -11.71 -2.69
N VAL A 79 -4.19 -12.33 -3.87
CA VAL A 79 -4.82 -11.79 -5.09
C VAL A 79 -6.33 -11.64 -4.87
N ASP A 80 -6.98 -12.67 -4.33
CA ASP A 80 -8.43 -12.62 -4.06
C ASP A 80 -8.79 -11.54 -3.04
N VAL A 81 -8.02 -11.42 -1.95
CA VAL A 81 -8.20 -10.36 -0.95
C VAL A 81 -8.01 -8.97 -1.57
N ALA A 82 -6.93 -8.76 -2.32
CA ALA A 82 -6.65 -7.47 -2.95
C ALA A 82 -7.73 -7.06 -3.96
N ARG A 83 -8.25 -8.01 -4.75
CA ARG A 83 -9.38 -7.78 -5.69
C ARG A 83 -10.72 -7.58 -4.99
N SER A 84 -10.87 -8.03 -3.74
CA SER A 84 -12.08 -7.83 -2.95
C SER A 84 -12.19 -6.44 -2.31
N LEU A 85 -11.11 -5.64 -2.38
CA LEU A 85 -11.17 -4.22 -2.03
C LEU A 85 -12.30 -3.55 -2.83
N PRO A 86 -13.12 -2.70 -2.18
CA PRO A 86 -14.41 -2.29 -2.70
C PRO A 86 -14.29 -1.60 -4.08
N PRO A 87 -14.81 -2.21 -5.16
CA PRO A 87 -14.85 -1.58 -6.47
C PRO A 87 -15.79 -0.37 -6.44
N GLY A 88 -15.41 0.71 -7.11
CA GLY A 88 -16.13 1.98 -7.20
C GLY A 88 -15.79 2.99 -6.10
N GLU A 89 -15.04 2.59 -5.08
CA GLU A 89 -14.57 3.48 -4.02
C GLU A 89 -13.12 3.91 -4.28
N ARG A 90 -12.80 5.17 -3.97
CA ARG A 90 -11.42 5.66 -3.96
C ARG A 90 -10.69 5.00 -2.80
N THR A 91 -9.93 3.95 -3.07
CA THR A 91 -9.27 3.11 -2.06
C THR A 91 -7.78 3.31 -2.11
N ILE A 92 -7.18 3.47 -0.92
CA ILE A 92 -5.74 3.61 -0.78
C ILE A 92 -5.21 2.60 0.24
N VAL A 93 -4.13 1.91 -0.12
CA VAL A 93 -3.40 0.99 0.74
C VAL A 93 -2.08 1.65 1.12
N VAL A 94 -1.77 1.79 2.40
CA VAL A 94 -0.51 2.37 2.89
C VAL A 94 0.28 1.29 3.63
N LEU A 95 1.41 0.88 3.05
CA LEU A 95 2.35 -0.07 3.65
C LEU A 95 3.53 0.70 4.24
N ASP A 96 3.65 0.68 5.56
CA ASP A 96 4.77 1.28 6.29
C ASP A 96 5.89 0.25 6.56
N ASP A 97 7.09 0.76 6.83
CA ASP A 97 8.28 -0.03 7.19
C ASP A 97 8.71 -1.08 6.13
N VAL A 98 8.44 -0.81 4.85
CA VAL A 98 8.70 -1.75 3.75
C VAL A 98 10.17 -2.15 3.57
N GLY A 99 11.10 -1.41 4.18
CA GLY A 99 12.52 -1.75 4.23
C GLY A 99 12.83 -3.05 5.01
N GLY A 100 11.95 -3.48 5.91
CA GLY A 100 12.06 -4.75 6.63
C GLY A 100 11.96 -5.96 5.70
N PRO A 101 10.80 -6.20 5.05
CA PRO A 101 10.61 -7.31 4.14
C PRO A 101 11.49 -7.21 2.89
N ALA A 102 11.72 -5.99 2.36
CA ALA A 102 12.63 -5.79 1.22
C ALA A 102 14.06 -6.27 1.49
N LYS A 103 14.50 -6.31 2.75
CA LYS A 103 15.83 -6.83 3.14
C LYS A 103 15.78 -8.31 3.55
N SER A 104 14.75 -8.70 4.30
CA SER A 104 14.68 -10.01 4.96
C SER A 104 14.12 -11.12 4.06
N CYS A 105 13.14 -10.80 3.21
CA CYS A 105 12.48 -11.75 2.31
C CYS A 105 12.23 -11.12 0.92
N PRO A 106 13.29 -10.69 0.20
CA PRO A 106 13.18 -9.85 -0.99
C PRO A 106 12.34 -10.45 -2.12
N ASN A 107 12.41 -11.77 -2.34
CA ASN A 107 11.63 -12.44 -3.39
C ASN A 107 10.13 -12.48 -3.06
N ASP A 108 9.79 -12.71 -1.79
CA ASP A 108 8.40 -12.70 -1.33
C ASP A 108 7.84 -11.27 -1.32
N TRP A 109 8.66 -10.30 -0.92
CA TRP A 109 8.34 -8.88 -1.02
C TRP A 109 8.05 -8.45 -2.47
N ALA A 110 8.93 -8.80 -3.42
CA ALA A 110 8.72 -8.51 -4.84
C ALA A 110 7.41 -9.14 -5.35
N THR A 111 7.13 -10.39 -4.97
CA THR A 111 5.88 -11.06 -5.35
C THR A 111 4.65 -10.33 -4.80
N ALA A 112 4.69 -9.87 -3.55
CA ALA A 112 3.58 -9.11 -2.95
C ALA A 112 3.36 -7.76 -3.66
N VAL A 113 4.44 -7.05 -4.00
CA VAL A 113 4.40 -5.79 -4.75
C VAL A 113 3.81 -6.02 -6.15
N ASP A 114 4.23 -7.06 -6.86
CA ASP A 114 3.71 -7.40 -8.19
C ASP A 114 2.20 -7.71 -8.17
N ILE A 115 1.73 -8.44 -7.15
CA ILE A 115 0.30 -8.71 -6.95
C ILE A 115 -0.48 -7.42 -6.75
N LEU A 116 0.01 -6.53 -5.88
CA LEU A 116 -0.62 -5.24 -5.61
C LEU A 116 -0.61 -4.33 -6.84
N ALA A 117 0.50 -4.31 -7.60
CA ALA A 117 0.61 -3.55 -8.84
C ALA A 117 -0.42 -4.02 -9.87
N THR A 118 -0.48 -5.33 -10.11
CA THR A 118 -1.46 -5.94 -11.01
C THR A 118 -2.88 -5.60 -10.58
N THR A 119 -3.17 -5.63 -9.27
CA THR A 119 -4.50 -5.28 -8.74
C THR A 119 -4.84 -3.81 -9.01
N THR A 120 -3.87 -2.88 -8.87
CA THR A 120 -4.10 -1.46 -9.20
C THR A 120 -4.38 -1.25 -10.69
N GLU A 121 -3.71 -2.00 -11.56
CA GLU A 121 -3.93 -1.94 -13.01
C GLU A 121 -5.29 -2.51 -13.42
N GLU A 122 -5.71 -3.62 -12.79
CA GLU A 122 -7.02 -4.22 -13.02
C GLU A 122 -8.16 -3.30 -12.56
N ALA A 123 -8.02 -2.69 -11.38
CA ALA A 123 -8.97 -1.69 -10.88
C ALA A 123 -9.06 -0.48 -11.83
N ALA A 124 -7.94 0.00 -12.35
CA ALA A 124 -7.91 1.07 -13.34
C ALA A 124 -8.72 0.73 -14.60
N ALA A 125 -8.60 -0.52 -15.07
CA ALA A 125 -9.28 -1.00 -16.27
C ALA A 125 -10.81 -1.07 -16.12
N THR A 126 -11.32 -1.19 -14.89
CA THR A 126 -12.76 -1.17 -14.57
C THR A 126 -13.29 0.21 -14.20
N GLY A 127 -12.43 1.23 -14.15
CA GLY A 127 -12.78 2.60 -13.75
C GLY A 127 -12.73 2.85 -12.25
N ASP A 128 -12.17 1.91 -11.48
CA ASP A 128 -11.96 2.01 -10.04
C ASP A 128 -10.64 2.70 -9.72
N HIS A 129 -10.55 3.29 -8.53
CA HIS A 129 -9.36 4.02 -8.08
C HIS A 129 -8.72 3.31 -6.89
N LEU A 130 -7.81 2.39 -7.20
CA LEU A 130 -6.94 1.76 -6.21
C LEU A 130 -5.52 2.33 -6.31
N VAL A 131 -4.99 2.77 -5.18
CA VAL A 131 -3.63 3.30 -5.06
C VAL A 131 -2.91 2.57 -3.92
N VAL A 132 -1.64 2.23 -4.12
CA VAL A 132 -0.79 1.66 -3.08
C VAL A 132 0.37 2.62 -2.80
N ILE A 133 0.56 2.98 -1.54
CA ILE A 133 1.69 3.77 -1.07
C ILE A 133 2.63 2.87 -0.27
N LEU A 134 3.89 2.82 -0.68
CA LEU A 134 4.99 2.17 0.03
C LEU A 134 5.79 3.23 0.78
N ARG A 135 5.98 3.03 2.09
CA ARG A 135 6.68 3.96 2.97
C ARG A 135 7.82 3.26 3.70
N SER A 136 9.00 3.85 3.58
CA SER A 136 10.14 3.50 4.42
C SER A 136 10.21 4.45 5.59
N SER A 137 10.32 3.92 6.81
CA SER A 137 10.64 4.67 8.02
C SER A 137 12.13 5.05 8.12
N ASP A 138 12.97 4.44 7.28
CA ASP A 138 14.37 4.84 7.11
C ASP A 138 14.49 5.88 5.98
N PRO A 139 14.75 7.16 6.31
CA PRO A 139 14.93 8.23 5.32
C PRO A 139 16.23 8.09 4.51
N HIS A 140 17.14 7.21 4.94
CA HIS A 140 18.43 6.93 4.29
C HIS A 140 18.45 5.61 3.52
N SER A 141 17.36 4.83 3.56
CA SER A 141 17.20 3.65 2.71
C SER A 141 16.92 4.10 1.28
N GLY A 142 17.97 4.61 0.63
CA GLY A 142 17.92 5.11 -0.74
C GLY A 142 17.31 4.07 -1.65
N TYR A 143 16.25 4.48 -2.36
CA TYR A 143 15.51 3.72 -3.36
C TYR A 143 15.33 2.24 -3.00
N LEU A 144 14.17 1.92 -2.42
CA LEU A 144 13.60 0.59 -2.56
C LEU A 144 13.68 0.23 -4.04
N ALA A 145 14.54 -0.72 -4.39
CA ALA A 145 14.54 -1.29 -5.72
C ALA A 145 13.23 -2.08 -5.82
N LEU A 146 12.24 -1.45 -6.45
CA LEU A 146 11.07 -2.14 -6.99
C LEU A 146 11.55 -2.99 -8.17
#